data_AF-K1U2W2-F1
#
_entry.id   AF-K1U2W2-F1
#
_cell.length_a   1.000
_cell.length_b   1.000
_cell.length_c   1.000
_cell.angle_alpha   90.00
_cell.angle_beta   90.00
_cell.angle_gamma   90.00
#
_symmetry.space_group_name_H-M   'P 1'
#
loop_
_entity.id
_entity.type
_entity.pdbx_description
1 polymer ?
#
loop_
_entity_poly.entity_id
_entity_poly.type
_entity_poly.pdbx_seq_one_letter_code
_entity_poly.pdbx_strand_id
1 'polypeptide(L)'
;QNGVMRMIPTIPDTVETSSNLAIVSIGGGKAEIKILARSSRDSMKDYLNTALESCFSMAGMEVTRSGGYSGWEPNVDSPILKAMKESYKAQFGTEPAVKVIHAGLECGIIGAVVPGLDMISFGPTLRSPHSPDERCFIPSVGKFYDFVVATLENTTGKR
;
A
#
# COMPACT_ATOMS: atom_id res chain seq x y z
N GLN A 1 -18.43 -4.14 -9.81
CA GLN A 1 -18.03 -2.89 -9.12
C GLN A 1 -16.60 -2.57 -9.57
N ASN A 2 -16.29 -1.30 -9.91
CA ASN A 2 -14.97 -0.89 -10.41
C ASN A 2 -14.64 0.52 -9.93
N GLY A 3 -13.37 0.78 -9.62
CA GLY A 3 -12.90 2.07 -9.11
C GLY A 3 -12.98 2.18 -7.58
N VAL A 4 -13.01 3.42 -7.10
CA VAL A 4 -13.07 3.75 -5.67
C VAL A 4 -14.41 3.32 -5.08
N MET A 5 -14.37 2.53 -4.01
CA MET A 5 -15.56 2.16 -3.23
C MET A 5 -15.69 3.04 -1.98
N ARG A 6 -14.58 3.28 -1.27
CA ARG A 6 -14.58 3.97 0.02
C ARG A 6 -13.26 4.69 0.27
N MET A 7 -13.36 5.88 0.86
CA MET A 7 -12.23 6.64 1.41
C MET A 7 -12.01 6.29 2.89
N ILE A 8 -10.78 6.46 3.39
CA ILE A 8 -10.47 6.26 4.81
C ILE A 8 -11.25 7.30 5.63
N PRO A 9 -12.09 6.91 6.61
CA PRO A 9 -12.91 7.88 7.36
C PRO A 9 -12.11 8.97 8.07
N THR A 10 -10.89 8.63 8.55
CA THR A 10 -9.99 9.56 9.24
C THR A 10 -9.04 10.32 8.31
N ILE A 11 -8.94 9.91 7.04
CA ILE A 11 -8.05 10.50 6.02
C ILE A 11 -8.85 10.58 4.69
N PRO A 12 -9.80 11.53 4.57
CA PRO A 12 -10.88 11.49 3.57
C PRO A 12 -10.41 11.68 2.12
N ASP A 13 -9.19 12.15 1.90
CA ASP A 13 -8.54 12.28 0.60
C ASP A 13 -7.77 11.02 0.18
N THR A 14 -7.70 10.01 1.05
CA THR A 14 -7.05 8.73 0.78
C THR A 14 -8.06 7.61 0.58
N VAL A 15 -7.92 6.86 -0.53
CA VAL A 15 -8.74 5.69 -0.82
C VAL A 15 -8.45 4.60 0.22
N GLU A 16 -9.50 4.05 0.82
CA GLU A 16 -9.41 2.87 1.71
C GLU A 16 -9.58 1.59 0.90
N THR A 17 -10.64 1.54 0.07
CA THR A 17 -11.08 0.32 -0.62
C THR A 17 -11.41 0.61 -2.08
N SER A 18 -10.88 -0.18 -3.00
CA SER A 18 -11.16 -0.07 -4.44
C SER A 18 -11.01 -1.41 -5.17
N SER A 19 -11.50 -1.46 -6.39
CA SER A 19 -11.21 -2.55 -7.33
C SER A 19 -10.77 -2.00 -8.68
N ASN A 20 -10.00 -2.79 -9.42
CA ASN A 20 -9.69 -2.54 -10.81
C ASN A 20 -10.03 -3.78 -11.65
N LEU A 21 -10.96 -3.62 -12.59
CA LEU A 21 -11.22 -4.59 -13.64
C LEU A 21 -10.10 -4.49 -14.67
N ALA A 22 -9.12 -5.39 -14.53
CA ALA A 22 -7.81 -5.25 -15.16
C ALA A 22 -7.75 -5.85 -16.57
N ILE A 23 -8.30 -7.05 -16.75
CA ILE A 23 -8.21 -7.80 -18.01
C ILE A 23 -9.55 -8.44 -18.30
N VAL A 24 -10.04 -8.28 -19.53
CA VAL A 24 -11.18 -9.01 -20.07
C VAL A 24 -10.71 -9.75 -21.32
N SER A 25 -10.88 -11.07 -21.32
CA SER A 25 -10.55 -11.93 -22.45
C SER A 25 -11.81 -12.63 -22.92
N ILE A 26 -12.11 -12.56 -24.22
CA ILE A 26 -13.27 -13.21 -24.82
C ILE A 26 -12.80 -14.01 -26.03
N GLY A 27 -13.12 -15.30 -26.07
CA GLY A 27 -12.71 -16.19 -27.15
C GLY A 27 -13.10 -17.64 -26.88
N GLY A 28 -13.24 -18.44 -27.95
CA GLY A 28 -13.54 -19.88 -27.83
C GLY A 28 -14.84 -20.18 -27.08
N GLY A 29 -15.83 -19.28 -27.16
CA GLY A 29 -17.10 -19.42 -26.44
C GLY A 29 -17.01 -19.15 -24.93
N LYS A 30 -15.91 -18.56 -24.43
CA LYS A 30 -15.70 -18.23 -23.02
C LYS A 30 -15.37 -16.75 -22.83
N ALA A 31 -15.69 -16.25 -21.64
CA ALA A 31 -15.26 -14.95 -21.15
C ALA A 31 -14.50 -15.13 -19.82
N GLU A 32 -13.35 -14.48 -19.69
CA GLU A 32 -12.54 -14.44 -18.47
C GLU A 32 -12.35 -12.97 -18.06
N ILE A 33 -12.52 -12.69 -16.77
CA ILE A 33 -12.41 -11.34 -16.20
C ILE A 33 -11.48 -11.41 -15.00
N LYS A 34 -10.41 -10.61 -15.01
CA LYS A 34 -9.46 -10.48 -13.90
C LYS A 34 -9.66 -9.15 -13.19
N ILE A 35 -9.91 -9.21 -11.89
CA ILE A 35 -10.13 -8.05 -11.04
C ILE A 35 -9.15 -8.08 -9.88
N LEU A 36 -8.54 -6.93 -9.59
CA LEU A 36 -7.73 -6.74 -8.39
C LEU A 36 -8.49 -5.87 -7.40
N ALA A 37 -8.93 -6.47 -6.30
CA ALA A 37 -9.48 -5.76 -5.16
C ALA A 37 -8.36 -5.34 -4.20
N ARG A 38 -8.46 -4.13 -3.65
CA ARG A 38 -7.50 -3.56 -2.70
C ARG A 38 -8.24 -2.96 -1.52
N SER A 39 -7.73 -3.16 -0.31
CA SER A 39 -8.11 -2.36 0.83
C SER A 39 -6.96 -2.22 1.83
N SER A 40 -6.88 -1.09 2.52
CA SER A 40 -6.04 -0.96 3.72
C SER A 40 -6.63 -1.70 4.93
N ARG A 41 -7.90 -2.12 4.86
CA ARG A 41 -8.62 -2.83 5.92
C ARG A 41 -9.15 -4.18 5.42
N ASP A 42 -8.68 -5.26 6.01
CA ASP A 42 -8.98 -6.62 5.52
C ASP A 42 -10.48 -6.94 5.49
N SER A 43 -11.24 -6.51 6.50
CA SER A 43 -12.71 -6.71 6.52
C SER A 43 -13.42 -6.05 5.34
N MET A 44 -12.91 -4.91 4.85
CA MET A 44 -13.49 -4.19 3.71
C MET A 44 -13.06 -4.78 2.37
N LYS A 45 -11.85 -5.35 2.30
CA LYS A 45 -11.41 -6.17 1.17
C LYS A 45 -12.33 -7.38 0.99
N ASP A 46 -12.65 -8.07 2.08
CA ASP A 46 -13.53 -9.25 2.06
C ASP A 46 -14.98 -8.91 1.69
N TYR A 47 -15.47 -7.77 2.18
CA TYR A 47 -16.77 -7.22 1.74
C TYR A 47 -16.80 -7.01 0.22
N LEU A 48 -15.80 -6.31 -0.33
CA LEU A 48 -15.72 -6.05 -1.77
C LEU A 48 -15.59 -7.34 -2.58
N ASN A 49 -14.74 -8.28 -2.15
CA ASN A 49 -14.59 -9.59 -2.80
C ASN A 49 -15.93 -10.35 -2.83
N THR A 50 -16.68 -10.33 -1.73
CA THR A 50 -17.99 -11.00 -1.65
C THR A 50 -19.02 -10.35 -2.56
N ALA A 51 -19.02 -9.02 -2.66
CA ALA A 51 -19.90 -8.31 -3.58
C ALA A 51 -19.57 -8.59 -5.06
N LEU A 52 -18.27 -8.67 -5.40
CA LEU A 52 -17.81 -9.04 -6.74
C LEU A 52 -18.21 -10.48 -7.08
N GLU A 53 -17.93 -11.43 -6.18
CA GLU A 53 -18.29 -12.83 -6.36
C GLU A 53 -19.78 -13.00 -6.57
N SER A 54 -20.61 -12.38 -5.73
CA SER A 54 -22.07 -12.44 -5.87
C SER A 54 -22.53 -11.95 -7.24
N CYS A 55 -21.95 -10.87 -7.76
CA CYS A 55 -22.27 -10.33 -9.09
C CYS A 55 -21.96 -11.32 -10.23
N PHE A 56 -20.81 -11.97 -10.19
CA PHE A 56 -20.38 -12.89 -11.26
C PHE A 56 -21.02 -14.27 -11.15
N SER A 57 -21.24 -14.76 -9.92
CA SER A 57 -21.98 -16.00 -9.68
C SER A 57 -23.44 -15.89 -10.15
N MET A 58 -24.10 -14.74 -9.97
CA MET A 58 -25.44 -14.49 -10.54
C MET A 58 -25.44 -14.51 -12.09
N ALA A 59 -24.32 -14.19 -12.72
CA ALA A 59 -24.14 -14.29 -14.16
C ALA A 59 -23.76 -15.71 -14.64
N GLY A 60 -23.73 -16.71 -13.73
CA GLY A 60 -23.35 -18.09 -14.04
C GLY A 60 -21.86 -18.31 -14.24
N MET A 61 -21.01 -17.36 -13.81
CA MET A 61 -19.56 -17.50 -13.89
C MET A 61 -19.00 -18.20 -12.65
N GLU A 62 -17.95 -18.99 -12.84
CA GLU A 62 -17.11 -19.46 -11.74
C GLU A 62 -16.19 -18.32 -11.26
N VAL A 63 -16.08 -18.15 -9.95
CA VAL A 63 -15.25 -17.11 -9.34
C VAL A 63 -14.20 -17.78 -8.44
N THR A 64 -12.92 -17.48 -8.70
CA THR A 64 -11.81 -17.92 -7.84
C THR A 64 -11.11 -16.71 -7.24
N ARG A 65 -10.90 -16.73 -5.93
CA ARG A 65 -10.10 -15.73 -5.21
C ARG A 65 -8.69 -16.28 -4.99
N SER A 66 -7.66 -15.49 -5.29
CA SER A 66 -6.26 -15.86 -5.08
C SER A 66 -5.39 -14.63 -4.83
N GLY A 67 -4.14 -14.83 -4.39
CA GLY A 67 -3.18 -13.74 -4.20
C GLY A 67 -3.54 -12.74 -3.10
N GLY A 68 -4.30 -13.17 -2.09
CA GLY A 68 -4.64 -12.33 -0.95
C GLY A 68 -3.41 -11.95 -0.13
N TYR A 69 -3.30 -10.67 0.24
CA TYR A 69 -2.28 -10.14 1.14
C TYR A 69 -2.92 -9.13 2.10
N SER A 70 -2.41 -9.03 3.33
CA SER A 70 -2.97 -8.14 4.36
C SER A 70 -2.74 -6.66 4.06
N GLY A 71 -3.71 -5.83 4.45
CA GLY A 71 -3.55 -4.39 4.50
C GLY A 71 -2.53 -3.95 5.57
N TRP A 72 -2.10 -2.69 5.49
CA TRP A 72 -1.32 -2.04 6.54
C TRP A 72 -2.09 -0.82 7.03
N GLU A 73 -2.71 -0.94 8.21
CA GLU A 73 -3.46 0.16 8.80
C GLU A 73 -2.51 1.25 9.33
N PRO A 74 -2.78 2.54 9.06
CA PRO A 74 -1.94 3.63 9.55
C PRO A 74 -1.97 3.74 11.07
N ASN A 75 -0.78 3.82 11.70
CA ASN A 75 -0.63 4.10 13.13
C ASN A 75 0.04 5.47 13.32
N VAL A 76 -0.74 6.49 13.68
CA VAL A 76 -0.24 7.86 13.88
C VAL A 76 0.59 8.02 15.16
N ASP A 77 0.43 7.10 16.12
CA ASP A 77 1.12 7.10 17.40
C ASP A 77 2.40 6.23 17.38
N SER A 78 2.81 5.78 16.19
CA SER A 78 4.02 4.96 15.99
C SER A 78 5.28 5.67 16.49
N PRO A 79 6.04 5.06 17.42
CA PRO A 79 7.33 5.60 17.87
C PRO A 79 8.34 5.84 16.75
N ILE A 80 8.48 4.89 15.80
CA ILE A 80 9.41 5.04 14.67
C ILE A 80 8.96 6.16 13.73
N LEU A 81 7.65 6.34 13.51
CA LEU A 81 7.14 7.47 12.73
C LEU A 81 7.57 8.80 13.35
N LYS A 82 7.41 8.96 14.67
CA LYS A 82 7.82 10.18 15.38
C LYS A 82 9.33 10.41 15.26
N ALA A 83 10.14 9.39 15.53
CA ALA A 83 11.60 9.47 15.45
C ALA A 83 12.08 9.84 14.03
N MET A 84 11.49 9.24 13.00
CA MET A 84 11.83 9.56 11.61
C MET A 84 11.44 10.99 11.21
N LYS A 85 10.31 11.52 11.68
CA LYS A 85 9.93 12.92 11.43
C LYS A 85 10.94 13.89 12.02
N GLU A 86 11.30 13.69 13.29
CA GLU A 86 12.29 14.51 14.01
C GLU A 86 13.66 14.46 13.33
N SER A 87 14.11 13.25 12.97
CA SER A 87 15.38 13.02 12.25
C SER A 87 15.41 13.71 10.88
N TYR A 88 14.33 13.60 10.09
CA TYR A 88 14.24 14.22 8.78
C TYR A 88 14.30 15.75 8.86
N LYS A 89 13.58 16.33 9.84
CA LYS A 89 13.59 17.77 10.08
C LYS A 89 14.97 18.27 10.50
N ALA A 90 15.65 17.54 11.38
CA ALA A 90 16.99 17.88 11.84
C ALA A 90 18.01 17.88 10.68
N GLN A 91 17.91 16.91 9.77
CA GLN A 91 18.84 16.78 8.63
C GLN A 91 18.55 17.76 7.49
N PHE A 92 17.28 17.98 7.17
CA PHE A 92 16.89 18.66 5.93
C PHE A 92 16.15 19.98 6.16
N GLY A 93 16.01 20.42 7.41
CA GLY A 93 15.36 21.68 7.79
C GLY A 93 13.87 21.76 7.46
N THR A 94 13.25 20.66 7.06
CA THR A 94 11.87 20.60 6.56
C THR A 94 11.13 19.40 7.14
N GLU A 95 9.84 19.55 7.40
CA GLU A 95 9.01 18.42 7.85
C GLU A 95 8.76 17.44 6.68
N PRO A 96 8.93 16.13 6.85
CA PRO A 96 8.58 15.18 5.82
C PRO A 96 7.06 15.06 5.68
N ALA A 97 6.60 14.83 4.44
CA ALA A 97 5.20 14.48 4.22
C ALA A 97 4.96 13.03 4.67
N VAL A 98 4.10 12.85 5.67
CA VAL A 98 3.59 11.53 6.09
C VAL A 98 2.36 11.22 5.25
N LYS A 99 2.37 10.10 4.54
CA LYS A 99 1.28 9.72 3.63
C LYS A 99 0.91 8.27 3.78
N VAL A 100 -0.35 7.99 3.49
CA VAL A 100 -0.86 6.65 3.24
C VAL A 100 -0.97 6.49 1.74
N ILE A 101 -0.51 5.36 1.20
CA ILE A 101 -0.60 5.08 -0.24
C ILE A 101 -1.64 3.99 -0.48
N HIS A 102 -2.45 4.14 -1.53
CA HIS A 102 -3.38 3.12 -1.98
C HIS A 102 -2.69 2.13 -2.92
N ALA A 103 -1.69 1.42 -2.38
CA ALA A 103 -0.88 0.43 -3.08
C ALA A 103 -0.55 -0.75 -2.14
N GLY A 104 -0.01 -1.84 -2.68
CA GLY A 104 0.50 -2.94 -1.86
C GLY A 104 1.94 -2.65 -1.42
N LEU A 105 2.20 -2.78 -0.11
CA LEU A 105 3.55 -2.80 0.46
C LEU A 105 3.71 -4.06 1.30
N GLU A 106 4.91 -4.62 1.30
CA GLU A 106 5.25 -5.80 2.10
C GLU A 106 5.07 -5.56 3.60
N CYS A 107 5.09 -4.30 4.07
CA CYS A 107 4.78 -3.95 5.47
C CYS A 107 3.43 -4.52 5.94
N GLY A 108 2.42 -4.62 5.06
CA GLY A 108 1.14 -5.25 5.43
C GLY A 108 1.28 -6.74 5.74
N ILE A 109 2.10 -7.45 4.96
CA ILE A 109 2.37 -8.88 5.15
C ILE A 109 3.29 -9.09 6.35
N ILE A 110 4.38 -8.33 6.44
CA ILE A 110 5.36 -8.43 7.52
C ILE A 110 4.71 -8.13 8.87
N GLY A 111 3.89 -7.07 8.96
CA GLY A 111 3.17 -6.73 10.20
C GLY A 111 2.14 -7.76 10.63
N ALA A 112 1.48 -8.43 9.68
CA ALA A 112 0.56 -9.53 9.98
C ALA A 112 1.29 -10.76 10.54
N VAL A 113 2.54 -10.99 10.11
CA VAL A 113 3.37 -12.13 10.56
C VAL A 113 4.15 -11.82 11.84
N VAL A 114 4.52 -10.56 12.08
CA VAL A 114 5.31 -10.13 13.24
C VAL A 114 4.52 -9.11 14.08
N PRO A 115 3.62 -9.58 14.96
CA PRO A 115 2.82 -8.70 15.81
C PRO A 115 3.70 -7.80 16.69
N GLY A 116 3.32 -6.53 16.78
CA GLY A 116 4.05 -5.54 17.59
C GLY A 116 5.31 -4.98 16.95
N LEU A 117 5.67 -5.39 15.72
CA LEU A 117 6.74 -4.75 14.97
C LEU A 117 6.31 -3.33 14.57
N ASP A 118 7.03 -2.33 15.06
CA ASP A 118 6.85 -0.94 14.65
C ASP A 118 7.60 -0.69 13.34
N MET A 119 6.89 -0.23 12.30
CA MET A 119 7.38 -0.20 10.93
C MET A 119 7.16 1.16 10.28
N ILE A 120 8.04 1.47 9.33
CA ILE A 120 7.97 2.68 8.50
C ILE A 120 8.46 2.34 7.10
N SER A 121 7.91 3.01 6.09
CA SER A 121 8.32 2.85 4.69
C SER A 121 8.71 4.21 4.12
N PHE A 122 9.90 4.29 3.53
CA PHE A 122 10.43 5.47 2.87
C PHE A 122 11.43 5.04 1.79
N GLY A 123 11.70 5.92 0.82
CA GLY A 123 12.55 5.59 -0.31
C GLY A 123 12.92 6.80 -1.17
N PRO A 124 13.81 6.61 -2.16
CA PRO A 124 14.10 7.65 -3.15
C PRO A 124 12.90 7.90 -4.06
N THR A 125 12.95 8.98 -4.83
CA THR A 125 11.90 9.32 -5.78
C THR A 125 12.03 8.47 -7.04
N LEU A 126 11.06 7.55 -7.23
CA LEU A 126 10.86 6.80 -8.47
C LEU A 126 9.69 7.39 -9.25
N ARG A 127 9.73 7.28 -10.59
CA ARG A 127 8.63 7.67 -11.48
C ARG A 127 8.31 6.52 -12.44
N SER A 128 7.01 6.32 -12.65
CA SER A 128 6.47 5.27 -13.52
C SER A 128 6.96 3.86 -13.19
N PRO A 129 6.99 3.43 -11.91
CA PRO A 129 7.34 2.04 -11.60
C PRO A 129 6.40 1.08 -12.34
N HIS A 130 6.92 -0.08 -12.74
CA HIS A 130 6.20 -1.10 -13.50
C HIS A 130 5.84 -0.74 -14.94
N SER A 131 6.42 0.32 -15.51
CA SER A 131 6.35 0.60 -16.95
C SER A 131 7.74 0.65 -17.58
N PRO A 132 7.85 0.54 -18.91
CA PRO A 132 9.11 0.78 -19.62
C PRO A 132 9.70 2.19 -19.39
N ASP A 133 8.91 3.13 -18.86
CA ASP A 133 9.34 4.50 -18.53
C ASP A 133 9.87 4.63 -17.10
N GLU A 134 10.02 3.51 -16.38
CA GLU A 134 10.52 3.48 -15.01
C GLU A 134 11.87 4.17 -14.89
N ARG A 135 11.96 5.12 -13.96
CA ARG A 135 13.20 5.89 -13.74
C ARG A 135 13.33 6.37 -12.30
N CYS A 136 14.59 6.43 -11.86
CA CYS A 136 14.96 6.96 -10.56
C CYS A 136 15.49 8.40 -10.67
N PHE A 137 15.05 9.28 -9.78
CA PHE A 137 15.60 10.62 -9.69
C PHE A 137 16.88 10.59 -8.85
N ILE A 138 18.03 10.48 -9.54
CA ILE A 138 19.37 10.31 -8.93
C ILE A 138 19.63 11.25 -7.73
N PRO A 139 19.33 12.57 -7.79
CA PRO A 139 19.57 13.45 -6.64
C PRO A 139 18.84 13.06 -5.35
N SER A 140 17.71 12.36 -5.45
CA SER A 140 16.99 11.86 -4.27
C SER A 140 17.62 10.61 -3.63
N VAL A 141 18.50 9.91 -4.34
CA VAL A 141 19.15 8.68 -3.84
C VAL A 141 20.13 9.02 -2.72
N GLY A 142 20.95 10.06 -2.88
CA GLY A 142 21.86 10.52 -1.83
C GLY A 142 21.10 10.93 -0.56
N LYS A 143 20.07 11.77 -0.73
CA LYS A 143 19.19 12.18 0.37
C LYS A 143 18.55 10.99 1.10
N PHE A 144 18.07 10.00 0.35
CA PHE A 144 17.52 8.78 0.91
C PHE A 144 18.57 8.00 1.72
N TYR A 145 19.76 7.80 1.16
CA TYR A 145 20.84 7.07 1.82
C TYR A 145 21.29 7.75 3.12
N ASP A 146 21.51 9.06 3.08
CA ASP A 146 21.88 9.85 4.27
C ASP A 146 20.81 9.70 5.36
N PHE A 147 19.53 9.71 4.96
CA PHE A 147 18.43 9.53 5.89
C PHE A 147 18.36 8.11 6.50
N VAL A 148 18.68 7.07 5.73
CA VAL A 148 18.82 5.70 6.23
C VAL A 148 19.92 5.64 7.29
N VAL A 149 21.12 6.14 6.96
CA VAL A 149 22.29 6.11 7.87
C VAL A 149 21.98 6.83 9.16
N ALA A 150 21.50 8.07 9.09
CA ALA A 150 21.18 8.84 10.26
C ALA A 150 20.03 8.24 11.08
N THR A 151 19.08 7.54 10.46
CA THR A 151 18.05 6.79 11.21
C THR A 151 18.66 5.64 12.00
N LEU A 152 19.61 4.92 11.41
CA LEU A 152 20.33 3.82 12.06
C LEU A 152 21.24 4.29 13.20
N GLU A 153 21.90 5.44 13.04
CA GLU A 153 22.74 6.04 14.09
C GLU A 153 21.92 6.52 15.29
N ASN A 154 20.70 7.02 15.05
CA ASN A 154 19.82 7.55 16.08
C ASN A 154 18.84 6.50 16.63
N THR A 155 18.88 5.25 16.14
CA THR A 155 18.08 4.19 16.74
C THR A 155 18.70 3.82 18.08
N THR A 156 18.02 4.11 19.18
CA THR A 156 18.52 3.76 20.51
C THR A 156 18.69 2.25 20.60
N GLY A 157 19.93 1.79 20.79
CA GLY A 157 20.20 0.41 21.18
C GLY A 157 19.32 0.05 22.38
N LYS A 158 18.68 -1.11 22.32
CA LYS A 158 17.71 -1.62 23.31
C LYS A 158 18.04 -1.13 24.73
N ARG A 159 17.15 -0.33 25.33
CA ARG A 159 16.99 -0.30 26.78
C ARG A 159 16.00 -1.37 27.18
#